data_AF-I3T8A6-F1
#
_entry.id   AF-I3T8A6-F1
#
_cell.length_a   1.000
_cell.length_b   1.000
_cell.length_c   1.000
_cell.angle_alpha   90.00
_cell.angle_beta   90.00
_cell.angle_gamma   90.00
#
_symmetry.space_group_name_H-M   'P 1'
#
loop_
_entity.id
_entity.type
_entity.pdbx_description
1 polymer ?
#
loop_
_entity_poly.entity_id
_entity_poly.type
_entity_poly.pdbx_seq_one_letter_code
_entity_poly.pdbx_strand_id
1 'polypeptide(L)'
;MQAMYGVKVETAFVCSVFSAAFSGSSKKLLDLDVPDMHSWAPAFISLQNLVNEEIRVRLSGGKFSVLIELEAVDAVVKELYPTIQGGVNTEDKVEQESHLKTVEELGVAAEKLSQGMDLLAKGVDGFFQAVLTSRDTLLSSLRFGKTVNDRVVGRNLDQQVVY
;
A
#
# COMPACT_ATOMS: atom_id res chain seq x y z
N MET A 1 10.35 -22.32 -9.32
CA MET A 1 9.00 -21.72 -9.36
C MET A 1 8.48 -21.22 -7.99
N GLN A 2 8.96 -21.75 -6.86
CA GLN A 2 8.46 -21.39 -5.52
C GLN A 2 8.61 -19.89 -5.16
N ALA A 3 9.74 -19.26 -5.50
CA ALA A 3 9.96 -17.83 -5.21
C ALA A 3 9.04 -16.91 -6.02
N MET A 4 8.81 -17.23 -7.30
CA MET A 4 7.93 -16.43 -8.16
C MET A 4 6.45 -16.51 -7.73
N TYR A 5 6.03 -17.69 -7.25
CA TYR A 5 4.72 -17.84 -6.63
C TYR A 5 4.60 -17.03 -5.34
N GLY A 6 5.64 -17.05 -4.48
CA GLY A 6 5.70 -16.21 -3.28
C GLY A 6 5.52 -14.72 -3.56
N VAL A 7 6.25 -14.18 -4.54
CA VAL A 7 6.12 -12.76 -4.96
C VAL A 7 4.69 -12.43 -5.38
N LYS A 8 4.04 -13.33 -6.13
CA LYS A 8 2.64 -13.13 -6.56
C LYS A 8 1.69 -13.07 -5.36
N VAL A 9 1.83 -14.01 -4.42
CA VAL A 9 1.02 -14.07 -3.20
C VAL A 9 1.22 -12.82 -2.35
N GLU A 10 2.48 -12.43 -2.11
CA GLU A 10 2.81 -11.24 -1.32
C GLU A 10 2.28 -9.95 -1.96
N THR A 11 2.41 -9.81 -3.28
CA THR A 11 1.87 -8.65 -4.01
C THR A 11 0.35 -8.57 -3.86
N ALA A 12 -0.36 -9.68 -4.05
CA ALA A 12 -1.82 -9.72 -3.92
C ALA A 12 -2.26 -9.38 -2.47
N PHE A 13 -1.54 -9.92 -1.48
CA PHE A 13 -1.77 -9.63 -0.07
C PHE A 13 -1.59 -8.13 0.23
N VAL A 14 -0.46 -7.53 -0.15
CA VAL A 14 -0.18 -6.09 0.05
C VAL A 14 -1.23 -5.22 -0.62
N CYS A 15 -1.62 -5.52 -1.86
CA CYS A 15 -2.69 -4.79 -2.55
C CYS A 15 -4.04 -4.90 -1.83
N SER A 16 -4.37 -6.06 -1.26
CA SER A 16 -5.61 -6.25 -0.50
C SER A 16 -5.64 -5.41 0.78
N VAL A 17 -4.49 -5.30 1.47
CA VAL A 17 -4.31 -4.47 2.65
C VAL A 17 -4.57 -3.00 2.32
N PHE A 18 -3.96 -2.47 1.26
CA PHE A 18 -4.22 -1.11 0.82
C PHE A 18 -5.68 -0.90 0.41
N SER A 19 -6.28 -1.85 -0.31
CA SER A 19 -7.69 -1.76 -0.71
C SER A 19 -8.63 -1.72 0.50
N ALA A 20 -8.39 -2.55 1.51
CA ALA A 20 -9.16 -2.55 2.75
C ALA A 20 -8.99 -1.26 3.54
N ALA A 21 -7.75 -0.80 3.67
CA ALA A 21 -7.39 0.44 4.36
C ALA A 21 -8.10 1.66 3.72
N PHE A 22 -7.96 1.85 2.41
CA PHE A 22 -8.54 3.02 1.72
C PHE A 22 -10.06 2.94 1.53
N SER A 23 -10.64 1.74 1.46
CA SER A 23 -12.10 1.59 1.39
C SER A 23 -12.79 1.63 2.75
N GLY A 24 -12.03 1.64 3.85
CA GLY A 24 -12.58 1.48 5.20
C GLY A 24 -13.29 0.13 5.42
N SER A 25 -13.00 -0.89 4.60
CA SER A 25 -13.74 -2.15 4.59
C SER A 25 -12.83 -3.36 4.68
N SER A 26 -12.89 -4.08 5.80
CA SER A 26 -12.15 -5.33 6.00
C SER A 26 -12.57 -6.44 5.03
N LYS A 27 -13.73 -6.31 4.36
CA LYS A 27 -14.19 -7.23 3.32
C LYS A 27 -13.29 -7.28 2.09
N LYS A 28 -12.38 -6.31 1.93
CA LYS A 28 -11.41 -6.27 0.83
C LYS A 28 -10.09 -6.99 1.16
N LEU A 29 -9.89 -7.38 2.42
CA LEU A 29 -8.75 -8.21 2.79
C LEU A 29 -8.88 -9.57 2.14
N LEU A 30 -7.77 -10.06 1.59
CA LEU A 30 -7.69 -11.41 1.06
C LEU A 30 -7.06 -12.31 2.13
N ASP A 31 -7.76 -13.39 2.45
CA ASP A 31 -7.18 -14.52 3.17
C ASP A 31 -6.67 -15.51 2.11
N LEU A 32 -5.41 -15.32 1.69
CA LEU A 32 -4.80 -16.15 0.65
C LEU A 32 -4.43 -17.50 1.24
N ASP A 33 -4.93 -18.56 0.61
CA ASP A 33 -4.54 -19.94 0.89
C ASP A 33 -3.26 -20.27 0.12
N VAL A 34 -2.24 -20.73 0.85
CA VAL A 34 -0.91 -21.02 0.31
C VAL A 34 -0.56 -22.47 0.64
N PRO A 35 -0.21 -23.30 -0.36
CA PRO A 35 0.20 -24.67 -0.12
C PRO A 35 1.42 -24.80 0.81
N ASP A 36 1.32 -25.68 1.81
CA ASP A 36 2.37 -25.97 2.81
C ASP A 36 3.67 -26.56 2.23
N MET A 37 3.70 -26.88 0.93
CA MET A 37 4.90 -27.35 0.24
C MET A 37 6.00 -26.27 0.11
N HIS A 38 5.72 -25.02 0.46
CA HIS A 38 6.67 -23.92 0.39
C HIS A 38 7.27 -23.60 1.76
N SER A 39 8.60 -23.57 1.86
CA SER A 39 9.31 -23.28 3.11
C SER A 39 9.01 -21.90 3.72
N TRP A 40 8.55 -20.94 2.90
CA TRP A 40 8.14 -19.60 3.34
C TRP A 40 6.65 -19.52 3.74
N ALA A 41 5.83 -20.53 3.44
CA ALA A 41 4.38 -20.48 3.69
C ALA A 41 4.03 -20.27 5.18
N PRO A 42 4.68 -20.93 6.16
CA PRO A 42 4.35 -20.69 7.58
C PRO A 42 4.62 -19.25 8.03
N ALA A 43 5.70 -18.64 7.54
CA ALA A 43 6.03 -17.25 7.84
C ALA A 43 5.03 -16.28 7.20
N PHE A 44 4.62 -16.55 5.95
CA PHE A 44 3.60 -15.77 5.25
C PHE A 44 2.24 -15.85 5.95
N ILE A 45 1.77 -17.06 6.30
CA ILE A 45 0.49 -17.25 7.00
C ILE A 45 0.49 -16.49 8.33
N SER A 46 1.59 -16.54 9.08
CA SER A 46 1.74 -15.79 10.33
C SER A 46 1.63 -14.27 10.10
N LEU A 47 2.31 -13.74 9.08
CA LEU A 47 2.24 -12.32 8.71
C LEU A 47 0.83 -11.91 8.27
N GLN A 48 0.19 -12.69 7.39
CA GLN A 48 -1.17 -12.44 6.91
C GLN A 48 -2.16 -12.39 8.07
N ASN A 49 -2.11 -13.36 8.98
CA ASN A 49 -3.00 -13.41 10.12
C ASN A 49 -2.82 -12.19 11.05
N LEU A 50 -1.56 -11.84 11.35
CA LEU A 50 -1.25 -10.69 12.20
C LEU A 50 -1.79 -9.38 11.60
N VAL A 51 -1.48 -9.12 10.32
CA VAL A 51 -1.85 -7.88 9.64
C VAL A 51 -3.36 -7.81 9.38
N ASN A 52 -3.97 -8.90 8.90
CA ASN A 52 -5.41 -8.93 8.65
C ASN A 52 -6.19 -8.72 9.95
N GLU A 53 -5.75 -9.33 11.06
CA GLU A 53 -6.40 -9.13 12.35
C GLU A 53 -6.25 -7.69 12.84
N GLU A 54 -5.05 -7.11 12.77
CA GLU A 54 -4.82 -5.71 13.14
C GLU A 54 -5.73 -4.76 12.34
N ILE A 55 -5.85 -4.97 11.02
CA ILE A 55 -6.71 -4.14 10.17
C ILE A 55 -8.18 -4.34 10.53
N ARG A 56 -8.63 -5.58 10.77
CA ARG A 56 -10.01 -5.86 11.19
C ARG A 56 -10.34 -5.19 12.51
N VAL A 57 -9.46 -5.27 13.50
CA VAL A 57 -9.62 -4.62 14.81
C VAL A 57 -9.74 -3.10 14.65
N ARG A 58 -8.83 -2.50 13.88
CA ARG A 58 -8.82 -1.06 13.60
C ARG A 58 -10.10 -0.58 12.90
N LEU A 59 -10.54 -1.30 11.87
CA LEU A 59 -11.75 -0.95 11.11
C LEU A 59 -13.04 -1.20 11.90
N SER A 60 -13.10 -2.25 12.72
CA SER A 60 -14.28 -2.56 13.54
C SER A 60 -14.54 -1.52 14.63
N GLY A 61 -13.50 -0.83 15.09
CA GLY A 61 -13.61 0.25 16.07
C GLY A 61 -14.20 1.55 15.53
N GLY A 62 -14.49 1.66 14.22
CA GLY A 62 -14.99 2.88 13.57
C GLY A 62 -14.03 4.08 13.62
N LYS A 63 -12.86 3.92 14.24
CA LYS A 63 -11.85 4.97 14.49
C LYS A 63 -10.70 4.96 13.49
N PHE A 64 -10.62 3.97 12.61
CA PHE A 64 -9.55 3.90 11.63
C PHE A 64 -9.98 4.56 10.33
N SER A 65 -9.95 5.88 10.32
CA SER A 65 -9.94 6.60 9.06
C SER A 65 -8.50 6.71 8.58
N VAL A 66 -8.17 5.89 7.58
CA VAL A 66 -6.88 6.01 6.88
C VAL A 66 -6.76 7.40 6.23
N LEU A 67 -7.91 8.02 5.97
CA LEU A 67 -8.05 9.31 5.31
C LEU A 67 -8.80 10.30 6.20
N ILE A 68 -8.30 10.56 7.43
CA ILE A 68 -8.89 11.56 8.36
C ILE A 68 -9.10 12.91 7.67
N GLU A 69 -8.15 13.33 6.84
CA GLU A 69 -8.22 14.59 6.11
C GLU A 69 -9.35 14.59 5.07
N LEU A 70 -9.62 13.44 4.44
CA LEU A 70 -10.74 13.29 3.52
C LEU A 70 -12.08 13.32 4.25
N GLU A 71 -12.16 12.75 5.45
CA GLU A 71 -13.35 12.87 6.31
C GLU A 71 -13.60 14.32 6.73
N ALA A 72 -12.54 15.08 7.02
CA ALA A 72 -12.66 16.51 7.33
C ALA A 72 -13.20 17.30 6.12
N VAL A 73 -12.72 17.00 4.91
CA VAL A 73 -13.26 17.59 3.67
C VAL A 73 -14.74 17.22 3.49
N ASP A 74 -15.10 15.95 3.64
CA ASP A 74 -16.48 15.47 3.51
C ASP A 74 -17.42 16.13 4.55
N ALA A 75 -16.96 16.32 5.79
CA ALA A 75 -17.73 17.01 6.82
C ALA A 75 -18.04 18.47 6.43
N VAL A 76 -17.05 19.22 5.96
CA VAL A 76 -17.25 20.62 5.54
C VAL A 76 -18.12 20.69 4.29
N VAL A 77 -17.95 19.78 3.32
CA VAL A 77 -18.79 19.72 2.12
C VAL A 77 -20.25 19.44 2.47
N LYS A 78 -20.52 18.56 3.43
CA LYS A 78 -21.87 18.26 3.92
C LYS A 78 -22.53 19.47 4.59
N GLU A 79 -21.76 20.32 5.24
CA GLU A 79 -22.24 21.59 5.79
C GLU A 79 -22.51 22.62 4.70
N LEU A 80 -21.62 22.72 3.71
CA LEU A 80 -21.69 23.73 2.65
C LEU A 80 -22.80 23.44 1.61
N TYR A 81 -23.08 22.17 1.32
CA TYR A 81 -23.98 21.75 0.23
C TYR A 81 -25.43 22.25 0.38
N PRO A 82 -26.10 22.10 1.54
CA PRO A 82 -27.47 22.61 1.74
C PRO A 82 -27.54 24.13 1.57
N THR A 83 -26.50 24.84 2.00
CA THR A 83 -26.43 26.31 1.98
C THR A 83 -26.28 26.85 0.55
N ILE A 84 -25.64 26.10 -0.35
CA ILE A 84 -25.63 26.42 -1.79
C ILE A 84 -27.00 26.12 -2.43
N GLN A 85 -27.66 25.03 -2.04
CA GLN A 85 -28.97 24.64 -2.58
C GLN A 85 -30.13 25.55 -2.16
N GLY A 86 -30.10 26.08 -0.93
CA GLY A 86 -31.12 26.98 -0.40
C GLY A 86 -31.18 28.35 -1.08
N GLY A 87 -30.18 28.70 -1.89
CA GLY A 87 -29.98 30.05 -2.41
C GLY A 87 -29.42 30.96 -1.32
N VAL A 88 -28.27 31.59 -1.59
CA VAL A 88 -27.70 32.58 -0.67
C VAL A 88 -28.64 33.79 -0.66
N ASN A 89 -29.28 34.08 0.47
CA ASN A 89 -29.94 35.38 0.64
C ASN A 89 -28.84 36.42 0.81
N THR A 90 -28.36 36.98 -0.29
CA THR A 90 -27.27 37.97 -0.34
C THR A 90 -27.58 39.28 0.40
N GLU A 91 -28.79 39.42 0.94
CA GLU A 91 -29.22 40.55 1.77
C GLU A 91 -28.89 40.34 3.26
N ASP A 92 -28.66 39.11 3.71
CA ASP A 92 -28.28 38.81 5.09
C ASP A 92 -26.75 38.68 5.23
N LYS A 93 -26.12 39.73 5.77
CA LYS A 93 -24.68 39.78 6.04
C LYS A 93 -24.20 38.64 6.95
N VAL A 94 -25.05 38.16 7.86
CA VAL A 94 -24.68 37.11 8.82
C VAL A 94 -24.57 35.77 8.11
N GLU A 95 -25.50 35.47 7.20
CA GLU A 95 -25.42 34.28 6.36
C GLU A 95 -24.17 34.35 5.47
N GLN A 96 -23.94 35.48 4.79
CA GLN A 96 -22.78 35.64 3.91
C GLN A 96 -21.43 35.44 4.61
N GLU A 97 -21.25 35.97 5.83
CA GLU A 97 -20.03 35.80 6.62
C GLU A 97 -19.83 34.34 7.06
N SER A 98 -20.90 33.64 7.43
CA SER A 98 -20.86 32.22 7.78
C SER A 98 -20.45 31.34 6.58
N HIS A 99 -20.97 31.64 5.38
CA HIS A 99 -20.59 30.92 4.15
C HIS A 99 -19.11 31.09 3.80
N LEU A 100 -18.60 32.32 3.88
CA LEU A 100 -17.19 32.60 3.60
C LEU A 100 -16.28 31.82 4.55
N LYS A 101 -16.68 31.73 5.82
CA LYS A 101 -15.98 30.93 6.82
C LYS A 101 -15.98 29.44 6.48
N THR A 102 -17.13 28.85 6.12
CA THR A 102 -17.20 27.43 5.71
C THR A 102 -16.35 27.15 4.46
N VAL A 103 -16.29 28.09 3.50
CA VAL A 103 -15.42 27.99 2.32
C VAL A 103 -13.93 28.06 2.70
N GLU A 104 -13.56 28.93 3.63
CA GLU A 104 -12.19 28.99 4.17
C GLU A 104 -11.81 27.68 4.88
N GLU A 105 -12.70 27.14 5.70
CA GLU A 105 -12.52 25.85 6.37
C GLU A 105 -12.35 24.70 5.36
N LEU A 106 -13.11 24.73 4.25
CA LEU A 106 -12.96 23.76 3.17
C LEU A 106 -11.58 23.88 2.50
N GLY A 107 -11.11 25.11 2.26
CA GLY A 107 -9.78 25.36 1.71
C GLY A 107 -8.67 24.81 2.61
N VAL A 108 -8.77 25.02 3.92
CA VAL A 108 -7.82 24.47 4.90
C VAL A 108 -7.86 22.94 4.95
N ALA A 109 -9.06 22.33 4.92
CA ALA A 109 -9.21 20.88 4.90
C ALA A 109 -8.65 20.26 3.61
N ALA A 110 -8.92 20.87 2.46
CA ALA A 110 -8.43 20.44 1.16
C ALA A 110 -6.90 20.55 1.05
N GLU A 111 -6.31 21.62 1.60
CA GLU A 111 -4.85 21.79 1.63
C GLU A 111 -4.18 20.70 2.48
N LYS A 112 -4.74 20.39 3.66
CA LYS A 112 -4.23 19.28 4.49
C LYS A 112 -4.32 17.94 3.76
N LEU A 113 -5.45 17.65 3.12
CA LEU A 113 -5.61 16.44 2.31
C LEU A 113 -4.58 16.38 1.17
N SER A 114 -4.32 17.49 0.48
CA SER A 114 -3.31 17.59 -0.58
C SER A 114 -1.90 17.24 -0.04
N GLN A 115 -1.53 17.80 1.11
CA GLN A 115 -0.26 17.52 1.78
C GLN A 115 -0.15 16.05 2.21
N GLY A 116 -1.21 15.48 2.80
CA GLY A 116 -1.26 14.07 3.15
C GLY A 116 -1.13 13.14 1.93
N MET A 117 -1.76 13.50 0.81
CA MET A 117 -1.64 12.76 -0.46
C MET A 117 -0.21 12.82 -1.04
N ASP A 118 0.46 13.97 -0.97
CA ASP A 118 1.87 14.10 -1.39
C ASP A 118 2.80 13.22 -0.54
N LEU A 119 2.60 13.21 0.79
CA LEU A 119 3.35 12.33 1.69
C LEU A 119 3.07 10.85 1.41
N LEU A 120 1.81 10.48 1.17
CA LEU A 120 1.43 9.13 0.79
C LEU A 120 2.07 8.72 -0.53
N ALA A 121 2.06 9.58 -1.55
CA ALA A 121 2.67 9.33 -2.84
C ALA A 121 4.19 9.07 -2.69
N LYS A 122 4.89 9.90 -1.93
CA LYS A 122 6.32 9.71 -1.62
C LYS A 122 6.59 8.39 -0.90
N GLY A 123 5.72 8.00 0.04
CA GLY A 123 5.83 6.73 0.75
C GLY A 123 5.64 5.52 -0.18
N VAL A 124 4.62 5.57 -1.04
CA VAL A 124 4.33 4.53 -2.04
C VAL A 124 5.48 4.41 -3.05
N ASP A 125 5.97 5.53 -3.58
CA ASP A 125 7.14 5.56 -4.46
C ASP A 125 8.37 4.94 -3.80
N GLY A 126 8.67 5.32 -2.56
CA GLY A 126 9.77 4.74 -1.79
C GLY A 126 9.64 3.23 -1.59
N PHE A 127 8.44 2.73 -1.31
CA PHE A 127 8.16 1.30 -1.22
C PHE A 127 8.40 0.59 -2.56
N PHE A 128 7.87 1.11 -3.66
CA PHE A 128 8.09 0.52 -4.99
C PHE A 128 9.58 0.53 -5.37
N GLN A 129 10.31 1.61 -5.07
CA GLN A 129 11.75 1.67 -5.30
C GLN A 129 12.50 0.60 -4.50
N ALA A 130 12.15 0.39 -3.23
CA ALA A 130 12.74 -0.67 -2.42
C ALA A 130 12.48 -2.06 -3.03
N VAL A 131 11.23 -2.36 -3.40
CA VAL A 131 10.85 -3.63 -4.03
C VAL A 131 11.61 -3.87 -5.34
N LEU A 132 11.67 -2.87 -6.23
CA LEU A 132 12.38 -2.95 -7.51
C LEU A 132 13.89 -3.14 -7.30
N THR A 133 14.48 -2.39 -6.38
CA THR A 133 15.92 -2.48 -6.06
C THR A 133 16.28 -3.85 -5.47
N SER A 134 15.46 -4.38 -4.56
CA SER A 134 15.66 -5.72 -4.01
C SER A 134 15.55 -6.79 -5.08
N ARG A 135 14.56 -6.70 -5.99
CA ARG A 135 14.42 -7.60 -7.14
C ARG A 135 15.68 -7.56 -8.01
N ASP A 136 16.15 -6.36 -8.37
CA ASP A 136 17.29 -6.19 -9.26
C ASP A 136 18.59 -6.71 -8.63
N THR A 137 18.75 -6.53 -7.32
CA THR A 137 19.87 -7.07 -6.52
C THR A 137 19.85 -8.60 -6.44
N LEU A 138 18.68 -9.20 -6.25
CA LEU A 138 18.53 -10.66 -6.26
C LEU A 138 18.84 -11.25 -7.64
N LEU A 139 18.32 -10.62 -8.71
CA LEU A 139 18.57 -11.06 -10.08
C LEU A 139 20.05 -10.93 -10.48
N SER A 140 20.73 -9.86 -10.04
CA SER A 140 22.16 -9.68 -10.31
C SER A 140 23.00 -10.73 -9.57
N SER A 141 22.64 -11.06 -8.33
CA SER A 141 23.31 -12.08 -7.52
C SER A 141 23.19 -13.49 -8.14
N LEU A 142 22.01 -13.83 -8.68
CA LEU A 142 21.80 -15.10 -9.39
C LEU A 142 22.61 -15.21 -10.69
N ARG A 143 22.79 -14.10 -11.42
CA ARG A 143 23.64 -14.08 -12.62
C ARG A 143 25.12 -14.30 -12.30
N PHE A 144 25.60 -13.77 -11.17
CA PHE A 144 26.97 -14.02 -10.70
C PHE A 144 27.21 -15.47 -10.25
N GLY A 145 26.22 -16.13 -9.63
CA GLY A 145 26.33 -17.54 -9.26
C GLY A 145 26.51 -18.48 -10.47
N LYS A 146 25.90 -18.15 -11.62
CA LYS A 146 26.01 -18.93 -12.86
C LYS A 146 27.41 -18.88 -13.48
N THR A 147 28.09 -17.73 -13.42
CA THR A 147 29.43 -17.58 -14.02
C THR A 147 30.54 -18.24 -13.20
N VAL A 148 30.33 -18.45 -11.89
CA VAL A 148 31.30 -19.17 -11.04
C VAL A 148 31.24 -20.68 -11.25
N ASN A 149 30.03 -21.26 -11.41
CA ASN A 149 29.88 -22.71 -11.61
C ASN A 149 30.39 -23.19 -12.98
N ASP A 150 30.26 -22.40 -14.05
CA ASP A 150 30.80 -22.77 -15.37
C ASP A 150 32.34 -22.78 -15.41
N ARG A 151 33.02 -22.04 -14.52
CA ARG A 151 34.50 -22.03 -14.45
C ARG A 151 35.10 -23.23 -13.70
N VAL A 152 34.29 -23.94 -12.91
CA VAL A 152 34.77 -25.09 -12.12
C VAL A 152 34.64 -26.41 -12.90
N VAL A 153 33.68 -26.51 -13.83
CA VAL A 153 33.44 -27.73 -14.61
C VAL A 153 34.45 -27.95 -15.76
N GLY A 154 35.23 -26.93 -16.12
CA GLY A 154 36.19 -26.99 -17.24
C GLY A 154 37.63 -27.44 -16.92
N ARG A 155 37.95 -27.88 -15.69
CA ARG A 155 39.31 -28.28 -15.31
C ARG A 155 39.32 -29.66 -14.65
N ASN A 156 39.12 -30.74 -15.41
CA ASN A 156 39.47 -32.12 -14.99
C ASN A 156 39.38 -33.12 -16.18
N LEU A 157 39.92 -32.77 -17.34
CA LEU A 157 40.21 -33.73 -18.40
C LEU A 157 41.54 -33.31 -18.99
N ASP A 158 42.62 -33.92 -18.48
CA ASP A 158 43.90 -34.16 -19.18
C ASP A 158 45.00 -34.39 -18.14
N GLN A 159 45.05 -35.61 -17.59
CA GLN A 159 46.30 -36.32 -17.32
C GLN A 159 46.01 -37.73 -16.77
N GLN A 160 45.69 -38.63 -17.69
CA GLN A 160 46.14 -40.02 -17.55
C GLN A 160 46.42 -40.54 -18.95
N VAL A 161 47.68 -40.94 -19.20
CA VAL A 161 48.13 -42.18 -19.85
C VAL A 161 49.64 -42.08 -20.15
N VAL A 162 50.47 -42.81 -19.38
CA VAL A 162 51.37 -43.95 -19.77
C VAL A 162 52.59 -43.51 -20.62
N TYR A 163 53.86 -43.75 -20.26
CA TYR A 163 54.54 -44.96 -19.75
C TYR A 163 55.45 -44.69 -18.55
#